data_AF-A0A4Q4YN63-F1
#
_entry.id   AF-A0A4Q4YN63-F1
#
_cell.length_a   1.000
_cell.length_b   1.000
_cell.length_c   1.000
_cell.angle_alpha   90.00
_cell.angle_beta   90.00
_cell.angle_gamma   90.00
#
_symmetry.space_group_name_H-M   'P 1'
#
loop_
_entity.id
_entity.type
_entity.pdbx_description
1 polymer ?
#
loop_
_entity_poly.entity_id
_entity_poly.type
_entity_poly.pdbx_seq_one_letter_code
_entity_poly.pdbx_strand_id
1 'polypeptide(L)'
;MSSFRYGVRCLRAFRTTAKKQCAIPSTTISSTSKPTNGARTLTTTAGRQQGFDLESSVAREDEAFEEAMLRASQSPSGPDSSGAPLQVAYARPMPVSPSYFSRHTTFNDSFVLVQDLARRYGRLPTVSPGQAERVAWKTKEQYRLAVGEAVKGRDYAACIKLVKRLHQIHPELMPEEVREGIRPFKRDINIYLNTPKPIPIDRFGRAHGVGKRKSSIARAWVVEGTGEVLINGKTLNDAFGRVHDRESALWALKSMNRMDKYNVWALVEGGGTTGQAEALAMAVAKAMIVHEPALKTPLRKAGCITRDPRVVERKKAGRVKARKRPTWVKR
;
A
#
# COMPACT_ATOMS: atom_id res chain seq x y z
N MET A 1 9.57 2.38 68.91
CA MET A 1 10.62 2.43 67.86
C MET A 1 10.03 1.95 66.54
N SER A 2 10.17 2.78 65.49
CA SER A 2 10.31 2.44 64.06
C SER A 2 9.34 1.41 63.44
N SER A 3 8.36 1.82 62.63
CA SER A 3 8.45 1.92 61.14
C SER A 3 8.15 0.57 60.45
N PHE A 4 7.30 0.41 59.44
CA PHE A 4 7.14 1.20 58.22
C PHE A 4 5.72 1.08 57.66
N ARG A 5 5.19 2.24 57.24
CA ARG A 5 4.07 2.39 56.33
C ARG A 5 4.49 2.03 54.90
N TYR A 6 3.53 1.65 54.06
CA TYR A 6 3.24 2.11 52.69
C TYR A 6 2.48 0.96 51.99
N GLY A 7 1.19 1.04 51.66
CA GLY A 7 0.41 2.20 51.26
C GLY A 7 0.15 2.11 49.75
N VAL A 8 -0.89 1.35 49.40
CA VAL A 8 -1.42 1.11 48.06
C VAL A 8 -1.67 2.45 47.35
N ARG A 9 -1.01 2.69 46.21
CA ARG A 9 -1.25 3.85 45.34
C ARG A 9 -2.00 3.45 44.07
N CYS A 10 -3.30 3.68 44.13
CA CYS A 10 -4.16 4.32 43.13
C CYS A 10 -3.72 4.25 41.65
N LEU A 11 -4.44 3.45 40.87
CA LEU A 11 -4.50 3.49 39.40
C LEU A 11 -5.03 4.85 38.93
N ARG A 12 -4.18 5.66 38.30
CA ARG A 12 -4.61 6.86 37.55
C ARG A 12 -4.90 6.50 36.10
N ALA A 13 -6.15 6.71 35.72
CA ALA A 13 -6.64 6.66 34.35
C ALA A 13 -5.91 7.67 33.45
N PHE A 14 -5.35 7.19 32.34
CA PHE A 14 -4.83 8.06 31.28
C PHE A 14 -5.99 8.59 30.43
N ARG A 15 -6.30 9.87 30.60
CA ARG A 15 -7.14 10.65 29.67
C ARG A 15 -6.38 10.82 28.36
N THR A 16 -6.98 10.38 27.26
CA THR A 16 -6.53 10.63 25.89
C THR A 16 -6.77 12.10 25.54
N THR A 17 -5.71 12.89 25.38
CA THR A 17 -5.79 14.25 24.85
C THR A 17 -5.82 14.24 23.33
N ALA A 18 -6.78 14.97 22.78
CA ALA A 18 -7.03 15.14 21.35
C ALA A 18 -5.84 15.80 20.64
N LYS A 19 -5.44 15.24 19.48
CA LYS A 19 -4.47 15.84 18.56
C LYS A 19 -5.11 17.06 17.87
N LYS A 20 -4.65 18.26 18.22
CA LYS A 20 -4.76 19.45 17.35
C LYS A 20 -3.83 19.27 16.16
N GLN A 21 -4.39 19.25 14.95
CA GLN A 21 -3.65 19.30 13.70
C GLN A 21 -3.21 20.76 13.46
N CYS A 22 -1.91 21.00 13.38
CA CYS A 22 -1.38 22.27 12.89
C CYS A 22 -1.26 22.18 11.37
N ALA A 23 -2.00 23.05 10.67
CA ALA A 23 -1.88 23.26 9.24
C ALA A 23 -0.52 23.93 8.93
N ILE A 24 0.17 23.43 7.90
CA ILE A 24 1.35 24.07 7.31
C ILE A 24 0.88 24.69 6.00
N PRO A 25 1.09 26.00 5.75
CA PRO A 25 0.79 26.60 4.45
C PRO A 25 1.83 26.14 3.42
N SER A 26 1.35 25.64 2.28
CA SER A 26 2.14 25.33 1.09
C SER A 26 2.45 26.62 0.32
N THR A 27 3.67 27.11 0.42
CA THR A 27 4.15 28.21 -0.42
C THR A 27 4.71 27.64 -1.72
N THR A 28 4.03 27.95 -2.82
CA THR A 28 4.45 27.70 -4.20
C THR A 28 5.66 28.58 -4.51
N ILE A 29 6.80 27.97 -4.87
CA ILE A 29 7.94 28.68 -5.46
C ILE A 29 8.14 28.09 -6.86
N SER A 30 7.81 28.88 -7.87
CA SER A 30 8.12 28.63 -9.27
C SER A 30 9.58 29.01 -9.53
N SER A 31 10.44 28.03 -9.82
CA SER A 31 11.78 28.28 -10.35
C SER A 31 11.89 27.69 -11.75
N THR A 32 11.92 28.57 -12.75
CA THR A 32 12.26 28.26 -14.14
C THR A 32 13.76 27.98 -14.24
N SER A 33 14.15 26.75 -14.57
CA SER A 33 15.52 26.42 -14.95
C SER A 33 15.55 25.95 -16.41
N LYS A 34 16.31 26.66 -17.25
CA LYS A 34 16.61 26.32 -18.64
C LYS A 34 17.33 24.95 -18.72
N PRO A 35 17.05 24.11 -19.74
CA PRO A 35 17.86 22.93 -20.00
C PRO A 35 19.10 23.29 -20.83
N THR A 36 20.28 22.94 -20.31
CA THR A 36 21.52 22.90 -21.10
C THR A 36 21.69 21.49 -21.68
N ASN A 37 21.78 21.42 -23.01
CA ASN A 37 22.04 20.19 -23.75
C ASN A 37 23.48 19.71 -23.48
N GLY A 38 23.61 18.62 -22.71
CA GLY A 38 24.83 17.83 -22.60
C GLY A 38 24.58 16.44 -23.17
N ALA A 39 24.89 16.23 -24.44
CA ALA A 39 24.85 14.92 -25.08
C ALA A 39 25.90 14.00 -24.44
N ARG A 40 25.47 12.90 -23.82
CA ARG A 40 26.32 11.75 -23.51
C ARG A 40 25.84 10.56 -24.35
N THR A 41 26.71 10.13 -25.25
CA THR A 41 26.62 8.91 -26.05
C THR A 41 26.74 7.69 -25.14
N LEU A 42 25.72 6.83 -25.17
CA LEU A 42 25.79 5.47 -24.63
C LEU A 42 25.85 4.51 -25.82
N THR A 43 27.02 3.91 -26.03
CA THR A 43 27.24 2.79 -26.94
C THR A 43 26.62 1.53 -26.34
N THR A 44 25.55 1.03 -26.96
CA THR A 44 25.01 -0.31 -26.69
C THR A 44 25.39 -1.22 -27.85
N THR A 45 26.09 -2.30 -27.51
CA THR A 45 26.50 -3.39 -28.39
C THR A 45 25.26 -4.14 -28.88
N ALA A 46 25.11 -4.30 -30.20
CA ALA A 46 23.98 -4.98 -30.82
C ALA A 46 24.02 -6.50 -30.53
N GLY A 47 22.98 -7.00 -29.88
CA GLY A 47 22.70 -8.42 -29.70
C GLY A 47 21.89 -8.97 -30.88
N ARG A 48 22.43 -10.02 -31.49
CA ARG A 48 21.91 -10.83 -32.61
C ARG A 48 20.43 -11.21 -32.41
N GLN A 49 19.56 -10.73 -33.30
CA GLN A 49 18.15 -11.13 -33.38
C GLN A 49 18.04 -12.56 -33.93
N GLN A 50 17.47 -13.46 -33.15
CA GLN A 50 16.72 -14.60 -33.68
C GLN A 50 15.26 -14.13 -33.71
N GLY A 51 14.70 -14.00 -34.92
CA GLY A 51 13.32 -13.57 -35.13
C GLY A 51 12.36 -14.57 -34.51
N PHE A 52 11.57 -14.09 -33.54
CA PHE A 52 10.35 -14.74 -33.09
C PHE A 52 9.25 -13.72 -33.34
N ASP A 53 8.39 -14.03 -34.30
CA ASP A 53 7.34 -13.17 -34.85
C ASP A 53 6.23 -12.87 -33.83
N LEU A 54 6.49 -11.96 -32.90
CA LEU A 54 5.49 -11.45 -31.94
C LEU A 54 5.06 -10.00 -32.23
N GLU A 55 5.77 -9.29 -33.11
CA GLU A 55 5.43 -7.90 -33.47
C GLU A 55 4.25 -7.82 -34.46
N SER A 56 3.96 -8.90 -35.20
CA SER A 56 2.87 -8.94 -36.18
C SER A 56 1.48 -9.18 -35.55
N SER A 57 1.42 -9.64 -34.30
CA SER A 57 0.14 -9.81 -33.58
C SER A 57 -0.27 -8.54 -32.83
N VAL A 58 0.68 -7.80 -32.25
CA VAL A 58 0.39 -6.56 -31.50
C VAL A 58 -0.01 -5.42 -32.43
N ALA A 59 0.64 -5.29 -33.59
CA ALA A 59 0.24 -4.31 -34.61
C ALA A 59 -1.16 -4.58 -35.18
N ARG A 60 -1.57 -5.85 -35.28
CA ARG A 60 -2.93 -6.23 -35.71
C ARG A 60 -4.00 -5.97 -34.66
N GLU A 61 -3.66 -6.07 -33.38
CA GLU A 61 -4.59 -5.75 -32.27
C GLU A 61 -4.82 -4.24 -32.14
N ASP A 62 -3.77 -3.43 -32.38
CA ASP A 62 -3.87 -1.96 -32.40
C ASP A 62 -4.63 -1.46 -33.64
N GLU A 63 -4.40 -2.06 -34.82
CA GLU A 63 -5.19 -1.77 -36.03
C GLU A 63 -6.65 -2.18 -35.87
N ALA A 64 -6.94 -3.34 -35.26
CA ALA A 64 -8.31 -3.78 -34.98
C ALA A 64 -9.02 -2.87 -33.95
N PHE A 65 -8.28 -2.27 -33.01
CA PHE A 65 -8.82 -1.32 -32.05
C PHE A 65 -9.12 0.04 -32.69
N GLU A 66 -8.21 0.58 -33.51
CA GLU A 66 -8.42 1.77 -34.34
C GLU A 66 -9.61 1.57 -35.30
N GLU A 67 -9.68 0.42 -35.96
CA GLU A 67 -10.76 0.07 -36.89
C GLU A 67 -12.10 -0.11 -36.16
N ALA A 68 -12.10 -0.66 -34.93
CA ALA A 68 -13.29 -0.74 -34.07
C ALA A 68 -13.74 0.65 -33.55
N MET A 69 -12.81 1.57 -33.29
CA MET A 69 -13.10 2.94 -32.88
C MET A 69 -13.66 3.77 -34.06
N LEU A 70 -13.16 3.53 -35.28
CA LEU A 70 -13.70 4.04 -36.54
C LEU A 70 -15.07 3.44 -36.86
N ARG A 71 -15.33 2.17 -36.54
CA ARG A 71 -16.65 1.53 -36.66
C ARG A 71 -17.64 2.01 -35.60
N ALA A 72 -17.18 2.34 -34.40
CA ALA A 72 -18.03 2.84 -33.32
C ALA A 72 -18.39 4.32 -33.48
N SER A 73 -17.57 5.10 -34.21
CA SER A 73 -17.92 6.46 -34.62
C SER A 73 -18.93 6.49 -35.79
N GLN A 74 -19.10 5.37 -36.49
CA GLN A 74 -20.19 5.14 -37.43
C GLN A 74 -21.41 4.61 -36.65
N SER A 75 -22.39 5.47 -36.41
CA SER A 75 -23.66 5.07 -35.76
C SER A 75 -24.26 3.85 -36.45
N PRO A 76 -24.79 2.84 -35.73
CA PRO A 76 -25.50 1.74 -36.36
C PRO A 76 -26.80 2.29 -36.95
N SER A 77 -26.81 2.46 -38.27
CA SER A 77 -28.02 2.69 -39.04
C SER A 77 -28.87 1.42 -38.97
N GLY A 78 -29.83 1.38 -38.05
CA GLY A 78 -30.96 0.47 -38.17
C GLY A 78 -31.69 0.71 -39.50
N PRO A 79 -32.50 -0.24 -39.98
CA PRO A 79 -33.13 -0.16 -41.30
C PRO A 79 -34.10 1.03 -41.51
N ASP A 80 -34.26 1.90 -40.51
CA ASP A 80 -35.12 3.10 -40.57
C ASP A 80 -34.35 4.44 -40.61
N SER A 81 -33.01 4.46 -40.70
CA SER A 81 -32.27 5.73 -40.76
C SER A 81 -31.79 6.08 -42.18
N SER A 82 -32.71 6.55 -43.02
CA SER A 82 -32.35 7.43 -44.13
C SER A 82 -31.68 8.68 -43.54
N GLY A 83 -30.38 8.84 -43.77
CA GLY A 83 -29.55 9.96 -43.29
C GLY A 83 -29.89 11.29 -43.95
N ALA A 84 -31.13 11.74 -43.85
CA ALA A 84 -31.47 13.13 -44.06
C ALA A 84 -31.04 13.92 -42.80
N PRO A 85 -30.31 15.05 -42.92
CA PRO A 85 -30.07 15.91 -41.78
C PRO A 85 -31.44 16.34 -41.23
N LEU A 86 -31.73 15.99 -39.97
CA LEU A 86 -32.91 16.49 -39.28
C LEU A 86 -32.83 18.02 -39.33
N GLN A 87 -33.63 18.65 -40.20
CA GLN A 87 -33.76 20.09 -40.25
C GLN A 87 -34.51 20.53 -38.98
N VAL A 88 -33.74 20.76 -37.91
CA VAL A 88 -34.28 21.27 -36.65
C VAL A 88 -34.68 22.72 -36.87
N ALA A 89 -35.97 22.97 -37.11
CA ALA A 89 -36.52 24.32 -37.29
C ALA A 89 -36.43 25.18 -36.01
N TYR A 90 -36.50 24.54 -34.84
CA TYR A 90 -36.45 25.22 -33.53
C TYR A 90 -35.65 24.41 -32.51
N ALA A 91 -34.69 25.04 -31.83
CA ALA A 91 -33.91 24.44 -30.76
C ALA A 91 -33.90 25.35 -29.53
N ARG A 92 -34.07 24.76 -28.33
CA ARG A 92 -33.91 25.44 -27.05
C ARG A 92 -32.83 24.71 -26.24
N PRO A 93 -31.82 25.41 -25.69
CA PRO A 93 -30.84 24.77 -24.84
C PRO A 93 -31.51 24.40 -23.50
N MET A 94 -31.57 23.12 -23.20
CA MET A 94 -32.08 22.59 -21.93
C MET A 94 -30.94 21.88 -21.18
N PRO A 95 -30.84 22.06 -19.85
CA PRO A 95 -29.86 21.32 -19.08
C PRO A 95 -30.19 19.83 -19.10
N VAL A 96 -29.16 18.99 -19.19
CA VAL A 96 -29.31 17.52 -19.20
C VAL A 96 -29.75 17.00 -17.83
N SER A 97 -29.22 17.59 -16.76
CA SER A 97 -29.48 17.16 -15.38
C SER A 97 -30.65 17.92 -14.76
N PRO A 98 -31.58 17.23 -14.06
CA PRO A 98 -32.62 17.89 -13.27
C PRO A 98 -32.06 18.76 -12.13
N SER A 99 -30.91 18.38 -11.58
CA SER A 99 -30.28 19.10 -10.47
C SER A 99 -29.24 20.14 -10.93
N TYR A 100 -29.34 20.60 -12.19
CA TYR A 100 -28.40 21.55 -12.81
C TYR A 100 -28.12 22.81 -11.99
N PHE A 101 -29.14 23.41 -11.36
CA PHE A 101 -28.99 24.62 -10.56
C PHE A 101 -28.51 24.37 -9.12
N SER A 102 -28.24 23.11 -8.78
CA SER A 102 -27.70 22.74 -7.47
C SER A 102 -26.19 22.91 -7.41
N ARG A 103 -25.63 22.95 -6.20
CA ARG A 103 -24.17 23.05 -5.99
C ARG A 103 -23.41 21.82 -6.50
N HIS A 104 -24.05 20.65 -6.50
CA HIS A 104 -23.44 19.34 -6.76
C HIS A 104 -24.37 18.56 -7.68
N THR A 105 -24.28 18.78 -8.99
CA THR A 105 -25.28 18.28 -9.94
C THR A 105 -25.20 16.76 -10.04
N THR A 106 -24.03 16.25 -10.37
CA THR A 106 -23.80 14.82 -10.61
C THR A 106 -23.94 13.99 -9.32
N PHE A 107 -23.51 14.51 -8.16
CA PHE A 107 -23.71 13.83 -6.89
C PHE A 107 -25.19 13.78 -6.49
N ASN A 108 -25.93 14.88 -6.68
CA ASN A 108 -27.35 14.90 -6.33
C ASN A 108 -28.14 13.94 -7.22
N ASP A 109 -27.85 13.90 -8.53
CA ASP A 109 -28.48 12.95 -9.45
C ASP A 109 -28.20 11.50 -9.02
N SER A 110 -26.94 11.19 -8.72
CA SER A 110 -26.55 9.85 -8.23
C SER A 110 -27.21 9.51 -6.89
N PHE A 111 -27.35 10.48 -5.99
CA PHE A 111 -27.96 10.30 -4.68
C PHE A 111 -29.48 10.07 -4.78
N VAL A 112 -30.17 10.83 -5.63
CA VAL A 112 -31.60 10.64 -5.91
C VAL A 112 -31.83 9.26 -6.54
N LEU A 113 -31.00 8.87 -7.51
CA LEU A 113 -31.05 7.54 -8.12
C LEU A 113 -30.94 6.44 -7.05
N VAL A 114 -29.93 6.50 -6.18
CA VAL A 114 -29.75 5.52 -5.09
C VAL A 114 -30.93 5.54 -4.11
N GLN A 115 -31.47 6.72 -3.80
CA GLN A 115 -32.64 6.86 -2.93
C GLN A 115 -33.90 6.26 -3.56
N ASP A 116 -34.08 6.39 -4.87
CA ASP A 116 -35.19 5.80 -5.61
C ASP A 116 -35.09 4.28 -5.65
N LEU A 117 -33.91 3.75 -5.94
CA LEU A 117 -33.65 2.31 -5.89
C LEU A 117 -33.92 1.74 -4.49
N ALA A 118 -33.46 2.43 -3.44
CA ALA A 118 -33.71 2.02 -2.05
C ALA A 118 -35.20 2.03 -1.69
N ARG A 119 -35.98 2.96 -2.25
CA ARG A 119 -37.44 3.00 -2.07
C ARG A 119 -38.13 1.86 -2.82
N ARG A 120 -37.83 1.67 -4.11
CA ARG A 120 -38.43 0.63 -4.96
C ARG A 120 -38.14 -0.77 -4.45
N TYR A 121 -36.87 -1.04 -4.16
CA TYR A 121 -36.37 -2.37 -3.81
C TYR A 121 -36.20 -2.58 -2.29
N GLY A 122 -36.80 -1.71 -1.46
CA GLY A 122 -36.67 -1.77 -0.01
C GLY A 122 -37.24 -3.06 0.62
N ARG A 123 -38.19 -3.72 -0.05
CA ARG A 123 -38.84 -4.95 0.41
C ARG A 123 -38.06 -6.23 0.13
N LEU A 124 -37.03 -6.18 -0.74
CA LEU A 124 -36.27 -7.37 -1.09
C LEU A 124 -35.48 -7.92 0.12
N PRO A 125 -35.37 -9.25 0.24
CA PRO A 125 -34.63 -9.88 1.33
C PRO A 125 -33.14 -9.53 1.23
N THR A 126 -32.54 -9.26 2.38
CA THR A 126 -31.11 -8.94 2.51
C THR A 126 -30.33 -10.09 3.12
N VAL A 127 -29.12 -10.32 2.62
CA VAL A 127 -28.16 -11.24 3.21
C VAL A 127 -27.52 -10.66 4.48
N SER A 128 -27.07 -11.55 5.36
CA SER A 128 -26.29 -11.14 6.53
C SER A 128 -24.97 -10.47 6.09
N PRO A 129 -24.46 -9.44 6.80
CA PRO A 129 -23.21 -8.76 6.44
C PRO A 129 -21.98 -9.68 6.29
N GLY A 130 -22.00 -10.88 6.87
CA GLY A 130 -20.93 -11.88 6.71
C GLY A 130 -21.05 -12.72 5.44
N GLN A 131 -22.26 -12.88 4.90
CA GLN A 131 -22.55 -13.62 3.67
C GLN A 131 -22.42 -12.73 2.42
N ALA A 132 -22.64 -11.42 2.56
CA ALA A 132 -22.47 -10.47 1.47
C ALA A 132 -21.01 -10.38 1.00
N GLU A 133 -20.81 -10.21 -0.31
CA GLU A 133 -19.49 -9.99 -0.88
C GLU A 133 -18.81 -8.73 -0.30
N ARG A 134 -17.54 -8.87 0.08
CA ARG A 134 -16.75 -7.77 0.63
C ARG A 134 -16.32 -6.81 -0.48
N VAL A 135 -17.06 -5.72 -0.65
CA VAL A 135 -16.76 -4.69 -1.64
C VAL A 135 -16.00 -3.51 -1.02
N ALA A 136 -14.96 -3.04 -1.72
CA ALA A 136 -14.24 -1.82 -1.40
C ALA A 136 -14.98 -0.60 -2.00
N TRP A 137 -15.73 0.12 -1.17
CA TRP A 137 -16.43 1.36 -1.54
C TRP A 137 -15.49 2.54 -1.68
N LYS A 138 -15.66 3.46 -2.65
CA LYS A 138 -14.83 4.66 -2.82
C LYS A 138 -14.71 5.45 -1.51
N THR A 139 -13.56 6.08 -1.24
CA THR A 139 -13.51 7.10 -0.20
C THR A 139 -14.24 8.34 -0.71
N LYS A 140 -14.66 9.22 0.20
CA LYS A 140 -15.20 10.53 -0.17
C LYS A 140 -14.26 11.29 -1.11
N GLU A 141 -12.96 11.29 -0.81
CA GLU A 141 -11.95 11.99 -1.62
C GLU A 141 -11.83 11.37 -3.02
N GLN A 142 -11.80 10.05 -3.12
CA GLN A 142 -11.79 9.36 -4.42
C GLN A 142 -13.06 9.63 -5.22
N TYR A 143 -14.22 9.67 -4.56
CA TYR A 143 -15.48 10.02 -5.22
C TYR A 143 -15.46 11.47 -5.73
N ARG A 144 -14.96 12.42 -4.93
CA ARG A 144 -14.77 13.81 -5.36
C ARG A 144 -13.83 13.92 -6.57
N LEU A 145 -12.77 13.13 -6.60
CA LEU A 145 -11.85 13.09 -7.75
C LEU A 145 -12.51 12.51 -8.99
N ALA A 146 -13.29 11.43 -8.85
CA ALA A 146 -13.99 10.80 -9.96
C ALA A 146 -15.04 11.72 -10.60
N VAL A 147 -15.69 12.55 -9.78
CA VAL A 147 -16.81 13.41 -10.18
C VAL A 147 -16.36 14.85 -10.48
N GLY A 148 -15.28 15.32 -9.87
CA GLY A 148 -14.83 16.72 -9.95
C GLY A 148 -15.57 17.69 -9.02
N GLU A 149 -16.50 17.20 -8.18
CA GLU A 149 -17.33 18.04 -7.29
C GLU A 149 -16.90 17.99 -5.82
N ALA A 150 -17.12 19.08 -5.08
CA ALA A 150 -16.75 19.20 -3.67
C ALA A 150 -17.81 18.65 -2.68
N VAL A 151 -18.21 17.40 -2.82
CA VAL A 151 -19.30 16.77 -2.01
C VAL A 151 -19.04 16.83 -0.50
N LYS A 152 -20.04 17.19 0.33
CA LYS A 152 -19.88 17.23 1.80
C LYS A 152 -19.80 15.83 2.42
N GLY A 153 -19.17 15.73 3.59
CA GLY A 153 -18.95 14.43 4.25
C GLY A 153 -20.23 13.79 4.78
N ARG A 154 -21.13 14.60 5.36
CA ARG A 154 -22.45 14.18 5.83
C ARG A 154 -23.26 13.54 4.70
N ASP A 155 -23.34 14.22 3.58
CA ASP A 155 -24.18 13.82 2.43
C ASP A 155 -23.63 12.55 1.79
N TYR A 156 -22.31 12.48 1.58
CA TYR A 156 -21.66 11.27 1.10
C TYR A 156 -21.85 10.07 2.05
N ALA A 157 -21.77 10.29 3.35
CA ALA A 157 -22.02 9.23 4.34
C ALA A 157 -23.48 8.76 4.32
N ALA A 158 -24.45 9.65 4.09
CA ALA A 158 -25.85 9.28 3.92
C ALA A 158 -26.05 8.43 2.65
N CYS A 159 -25.47 8.85 1.52
CA CYS A 159 -25.50 8.11 0.27
C CYS A 159 -24.90 6.70 0.42
N ILE A 160 -23.69 6.59 0.98
CA ILE A 160 -23.01 5.30 1.16
C ILE A 160 -23.78 4.34 2.09
N LYS A 161 -24.55 4.84 3.06
CA LYS A 161 -25.42 3.98 3.87
C LYS A 161 -26.49 3.30 3.01
N LEU A 162 -27.10 4.03 2.09
CA LEU A 162 -28.10 3.50 1.15
C LEU A 162 -27.46 2.50 0.17
N VAL A 163 -26.32 2.87 -0.42
CA VAL A 163 -25.56 1.98 -1.32
C VAL A 163 -25.23 0.65 -0.65
N LYS A 164 -24.75 0.69 0.61
CA LYS A 164 -24.45 -0.54 1.37
C LYS A 164 -25.69 -1.38 1.66
N ARG A 165 -26.83 -0.75 1.92
CA ARG A 165 -28.11 -1.45 2.13
C ARG A 165 -28.64 -2.09 0.84
N LEU A 166 -28.43 -1.45 -0.31
CA LEU A 166 -28.78 -2.02 -1.62
C LEU A 166 -27.86 -3.19 -1.99
N HIS A 167 -26.55 -3.07 -1.72
CA HIS A 167 -25.59 -4.15 -1.95
C HIS A 167 -25.85 -5.41 -1.09
N GLN A 168 -26.59 -5.28 0.01
CA GLN A 168 -26.99 -6.41 0.84
C GLN A 168 -28.17 -7.21 0.29
N ILE A 169 -28.82 -6.79 -0.80
CA ILE A 169 -29.88 -7.57 -1.44
C ILE A 169 -29.30 -8.91 -1.90
N HIS A 170 -30.08 -9.99 -1.79
CA HIS A 170 -29.66 -11.31 -2.27
C HIS A 170 -29.24 -11.25 -3.75
N PRO A 171 -28.07 -11.81 -4.15
CA PRO A 171 -27.51 -11.62 -5.50
C PRO A 171 -28.42 -12.11 -6.62
N GLU A 172 -29.17 -13.20 -6.39
CA GLU A 172 -30.13 -13.73 -7.39
C GLU A 172 -31.35 -12.82 -7.61
N LEU A 173 -31.70 -12.03 -6.60
CA LEU A 173 -32.84 -11.12 -6.64
C LEU A 173 -32.42 -9.67 -6.91
N MET A 174 -31.12 -9.43 -7.13
CA MET A 174 -30.60 -8.08 -7.33
C MET A 174 -30.87 -7.63 -8.78
N PRO A 175 -31.70 -6.60 -8.98
CA PRO A 175 -31.98 -6.11 -10.33
C PRO A 175 -30.77 -5.39 -10.92
N GLU A 176 -30.70 -5.36 -12.25
CA GLU A 176 -29.59 -4.73 -12.98
C GLU A 176 -29.47 -3.22 -12.69
N GLU A 177 -30.59 -2.52 -12.54
CA GLU A 177 -30.63 -1.10 -12.17
C GLU A 177 -29.85 -0.82 -10.87
N VAL A 178 -29.97 -1.73 -9.89
CA VAL A 178 -29.25 -1.61 -8.62
C VAL A 178 -27.77 -1.84 -8.82
N ARG A 179 -27.40 -2.82 -9.65
CA ARG A 179 -25.99 -3.09 -10.00
C ARG A 179 -25.34 -1.88 -10.67
N GLU A 180 -26.03 -1.24 -11.60
CA GLU A 180 -25.57 -0.04 -12.30
C GLU A 180 -25.49 1.17 -11.37
N GLY A 181 -26.52 1.42 -10.57
CA GLY A 181 -26.55 2.54 -9.61
C GLY A 181 -25.46 2.45 -8.53
N ILE A 182 -25.04 1.24 -8.18
CA ILE A 182 -23.95 1.00 -7.22
C ILE A 182 -22.57 1.17 -7.87
N ARG A 183 -22.42 0.91 -9.17
CA ARG A 183 -21.13 0.89 -9.90
C ARG A 183 -20.28 2.14 -9.68
N PRO A 184 -20.80 3.39 -9.75
CA PRO A 184 -20.01 4.61 -9.52
C PRO A 184 -19.34 4.66 -8.15
N PHE A 185 -19.91 3.98 -7.13
CA PHE A 185 -19.43 4.00 -5.76
C PHE A 185 -18.44 2.86 -5.44
N LYS A 186 -18.31 1.84 -6.30
CA LYS A 186 -17.32 0.78 -6.14
C LYS A 186 -15.92 1.31 -6.48
N ARG A 187 -14.90 0.87 -5.75
CA ARG A 187 -13.50 1.10 -6.13
C ARG A 187 -13.05 0.01 -7.09
N ASP A 188 -12.38 0.41 -8.16
CA ASP A 188 -11.70 -0.51 -9.06
C ASP A 188 -10.33 -0.88 -8.46
N ILE A 189 -10.36 -1.64 -7.36
CA ILE A 189 -9.15 -2.16 -6.71
C ILE A 189 -9.17 -3.68 -6.79
N ASN A 190 -8.15 -4.23 -7.45
CA ASN A 190 -7.81 -5.64 -7.30
C ASN A 190 -7.01 -5.81 -6.00
N ILE A 191 -7.68 -6.32 -4.96
CA ILE A 191 -7.09 -6.57 -3.63
C ILE A 191 -5.87 -7.51 -3.73
N TYR A 192 -5.85 -8.38 -4.74
CA TYR A 192 -4.83 -9.39 -4.97
C TYR A 192 -3.57 -8.90 -5.69
N LEU A 193 -3.55 -7.70 -6.28
CA LEU A 193 -2.40 -7.25 -7.08
C LEU A 193 -1.16 -6.93 -6.23
N ASN A 194 -1.32 -6.71 -4.92
CA ASN A 194 -0.21 -6.36 -4.04
C ASN A 194 0.19 -7.52 -3.11
N THR A 195 0.42 -8.71 -3.69
CA THR A 195 1.04 -9.82 -2.97
C THR A 195 2.55 -9.76 -3.11
N PRO A 196 3.33 -9.77 -2.01
CA PRO A 196 4.78 -9.82 -2.11
C PRO A 196 5.20 -11.16 -2.75
N LYS A 197 6.14 -11.11 -3.69
CA LYS A 197 6.72 -12.31 -4.29
C LYS A 197 7.32 -13.20 -3.18
N PRO A 198 6.92 -14.48 -3.06
CA PRO A 198 7.51 -15.38 -2.08
C PRO A 198 9.00 -15.57 -2.40
N ILE A 199 9.81 -15.71 -1.36
CA ILE A 199 11.24 -15.97 -1.52
C ILE A 199 11.38 -17.49 -1.70
N PRO A 200 11.89 -17.98 -2.85
CA PRO A 200 12.09 -19.41 -3.06
C PRO A 200 13.31 -19.91 -2.28
N ILE A 201 13.36 -21.22 -2.06
CA ILE A 201 14.56 -21.92 -1.58
C ILE A 201 15.47 -22.19 -2.79
N ASP A 202 16.78 -21.96 -2.62
CA ASP A 202 17.77 -22.23 -3.66
C ASP A 202 17.85 -23.74 -4.01
N ARG A 203 18.46 -24.06 -5.15
CA ARG A 203 18.81 -25.45 -5.55
C ARG A 203 19.56 -26.23 -4.46
N PHE A 204 20.34 -25.53 -3.64
CA PHE A 204 21.14 -26.11 -2.56
C PHE A 204 20.41 -26.16 -1.21
N GLY A 205 19.09 -25.96 -1.17
CA GLY A 205 18.32 -25.98 0.08
C GLY A 205 18.57 -24.77 0.99
N ARG A 206 19.06 -23.65 0.43
CA ARG A 206 19.39 -22.45 1.22
C ARG A 206 18.30 -21.41 1.10
N ALA A 207 17.86 -20.88 2.23
CA ALA A 207 16.93 -19.75 2.27
C ALA A 207 17.70 -18.43 2.39
N HIS A 208 17.36 -17.46 1.53
CA HIS A 208 17.98 -16.14 1.54
C HIS A 208 17.13 -15.13 2.33
N GLY A 209 17.76 -14.42 3.26
CA GLY A 209 17.15 -13.37 4.07
C GLY A 209 17.95 -12.09 4.07
N VAL A 210 17.26 -10.93 4.08
CA VAL A 210 17.90 -9.61 4.13
C VAL A 210 17.41 -8.79 5.32
N GLY A 211 18.37 -8.32 6.11
CA GLY A 211 18.17 -7.47 7.27
C GLY A 211 18.85 -6.11 7.12
N LYS A 212 18.28 -5.08 7.73
CA LYS A 212 18.83 -3.71 7.75
C LYS A 212 18.58 -3.06 9.10
N ARG A 213 19.60 -2.40 9.64
CA ARG A 213 19.51 -1.64 10.89
C ARG A 213 20.47 -0.45 10.87
N LYS A 214 19.94 0.76 11.10
CA LYS A 214 20.70 2.02 10.93
C LYS A 214 21.35 2.03 9.53
N SER A 215 22.68 1.97 9.45
CA SER A 215 23.46 1.88 8.21
C SER A 215 23.96 0.46 7.87
N SER A 216 23.73 -0.52 8.75
CA SER A 216 24.13 -1.91 8.54
C SER A 216 23.15 -2.65 7.65
N ILE A 217 23.68 -3.45 6.72
CA ILE A 217 22.95 -4.35 5.85
C ILE A 217 23.51 -5.76 6.08
N ALA A 218 22.62 -6.72 6.31
CA ALA A 218 22.97 -8.13 6.48
C ALA A 218 22.24 -8.98 5.45
N ARG A 219 22.96 -9.89 4.81
CA ARG A 219 22.43 -10.95 3.95
C ARG A 219 22.77 -12.28 4.61
N ALA A 220 21.77 -13.11 4.86
CA ALA A 220 21.95 -14.40 5.49
C ALA A 220 21.43 -15.50 4.57
N TRP A 221 22.20 -16.57 4.48
CA TRP A 221 21.81 -17.83 3.88
C TRP A 221 21.68 -18.85 5.01
N VAL A 222 20.48 -19.38 5.17
CA VAL A 222 20.17 -20.36 6.22
C VAL A 222 19.92 -21.71 5.56
N VAL A 223 20.60 -22.73 6.07
CA VAL A 223 20.55 -24.11 5.56
C VAL A 223 20.30 -25.04 6.74
N GLU A 224 19.60 -26.13 6.54
CA GLU A 224 19.48 -27.18 7.56
C GLU A 224 20.87 -27.79 7.84
N GLY A 225 21.23 -27.92 9.11
CA GLY A 225 22.58 -28.30 9.52
C GLY A 225 22.75 -28.41 11.04
N THR A 226 23.98 -28.26 11.52
CA THR A 226 24.44 -28.54 12.90
C THR A 226 24.47 -27.34 13.84
N GLY A 227 24.11 -26.14 13.37
CA GLY A 227 24.12 -24.90 14.18
C GLY A 227 25.37 -24.03 14.00
N GLU A 228 26.17 -24.28 12.97
CA GLU A 228 27.37 -23.48 12.70
C GLU A 228 27.01 -22.10 12.13
N VAL A 229 27.59 -21.05 12.72
CA VAL A 229 27.33 -19.66 12.32
C VAL A 229 28.63 -18.98 11.90
N LEU A 230 28.67 -18.60 10.63
CA LEU A 230 29.79 -17.90 10.00
C LEU A 230 29.35 -16.51 9.53
N ILE A 231 30.11 -15.48 9.93
CA ILE A 231 29.84 -14.07 9.61
C ILE A 231 31.05 -13.50 8.92
N ASN A 232 30.91 -13.10 7.66
CA ASN A 232 32.01 -12.63 6.81
C ASN A 232 33.22 -13.58 6.81
N GLY A 233 32.97 -14.90 6.82
CA GLY A 233 34.01 -15.93 6.88
C GLY A 233 34.66 -16.13 8.25
N LYS A 234 34.20 -15.45 9.30
CA LYS A 234 34.69 -15.59 10.68
C LYS A 234 33.67 -16.30 11.56
N THR A 235 34.13 -16.89 12.66
CA THR A 235 33.22 -17.46 13.67
C THR A 235 32.45 -16.37 14.40
N LEU A 236 31.31 -16.72 15.02
CA LEU A 236 30.49 -15.78 15.78
C LEU A 236 31.27 -15.06 16.89
N ASN A 237 32.18 -15.77 17.56
CA ASN A 237 32.98 -15.23 18.66
C ASN A 237 33.99 -14.18 18.18
N ASP A 238 34.61 -14.42 17.02
CA ASP A 238 35.59 -13.52 16.42
C ASP A 238 34.94 -12.32 15.74
N ALA A 239 33.74 -12.51 15.15
CA ALA A 239 33.00 -11.46 14.48
C ALA A 239 32.44 -10.43 15.47
N PHE A 240 31.91 -10.88 16.61
CA PHE A 240 31.38 -10.01 17.65
C PHE A 240 32.11 -10.24 18.97
N GLY A 241 32.93 -9.28 19.40
CA GLY A 241 33.60 -9.38 20.71
C GLY A 241 32.65 -9.33 21.91
N ARG A 242 31.49 -8.67 21.77
CA ARG A 242 30.52 -8.47 22.86
C ARG A 242 29.50 -9.60 22.89
N VAL A 243 29.33 -10.25 24.05
CA VAL A 243 28.36 -11.36 24.25
C VAL A 243 26.93 -10.95 23.88
N HIS A 244 26.49 -9.75 24.29
CA HIS A 244 25.17 -9.24 23.95
C HIS A 244 24.91 -9.17 22.44
N ASP A 245 25.93 -8.83 21.63
CA ASP A 245 25.79 -8.74 20.18
C ASP A 245 25.67 -10.14 19.57
N ARG A 246 26.36 -11.15 20.13
CA ARG A 246 26.22 -12.56 19.76
C ARG A 246 24.80 -13.07 20.03
N GLU A 247 24.29 -12.82 21.24
CA GLU A 247 22.93 -13.23 21.60
C GLU A 247 21.87 -12.55 20.72
N SER A 248 22.07 -11.27 20.40
CA SER A 248 21.18 -10.52 19.52
C SER A 248 21.16 -11.09 18.11
N ALA A 249 22.33 -11.40 17.54
CA ALA A 249 22.46 -12.00 16.21
C ALA A 249 21.74 -13.37 16.12
N LEU A 250 21.84 -14.18 17.17
CA LEU A 250 21.24 -15.51 17.27
C LEU A 250 19.79 -15.52 17.77
N TRP A 251 19.23 -14.36 18.15
CA TRP A 251 17.94 -14.26 18.83
C TRP A 251 16.80 -14.95 18.06
N ALA A 252 16.82 -14.89 16.73
CA ALA A 252 15.82 -15.56 15.89
C ALA A 252 15.83 -17.09 16.06
N LEU A 253 17.02 -17.70 16.13
CA LEU A 253 17.20 -19.14 16.33
C LEU A 253 16.94 -19.55 17.77
N LYS A 254 17.45 -18.75 18.72
CA LYS A 254 17.27 -18.96 20.18
C LYS A 254 15.80 -18.91 20.58
N SER A 255 15.05 -17.90 20.11
CA SER A 255 13.63 -17.75 20.45
C SER A 255 12.75 -18.89 19.96
N MET A 256 13.15 -19.57 18.89
CA MET A 256 12.41 -20.69 18.30
C MET A 256 12.98 -22.07 18.70
N ASN A 257 13.98 -22.13 19.58
CA ASN A 257 14.70 -23.35 19.96
C ASN A 257 15.21 -24.15 18.75
N ARG A 258 15.82 -23.46 17.77
CA ARG A 258 16.37 -24.07 16.54
C ARG A 258 17.83 -23.72 16.30
N MET A 259 18.58 -23.48 17.37
CA MET A 259 20.02 -23.21 17.31
C MET A 259 20.77 -24.35 16.61
N ASP A 260 20.46 -25.60 16.98
CA ASP A 260 21.22 -26.78 16.55
C ASP A 260 20.74 -27.36 15.21
N LYS A 261 19.76 -26.72 14.56
CA LYS A 261 19.12 -27.22 13.33
C LYS A 261 19.54 -26.49 12.06
N TYR A 262 20.10 -25.28 12.20
CA TYR A 262 20.34 -24.41 11.08
C TYR A 262 21.77 -23.90 11.08
N ASN A 263 22.47 -24.13 9.98
CA ASN A 263 23.71 -23.45 9.67
C ASN A 263 23.41 -22.09 9.04
N VAL A 264 24.13 -21.07 9.48
CA VAL A 264 23.96 -19.70 9.02
C VAL A 264 25.27 -19.21 8.43
N TRP A 265 25.24 -18.88 7.14
CA TRP A 265 26.30 -18.12 6.52
C TRP A 265 25.80 -16.71 6.23
N ALA A 266 26.50 -15.70 6.75
CA ALA A 266 26.06 -14.33 6.66
C ALA A 266 27.15 -13.39 6.14
N LEU A 267 26.73 -12.45 5.30
CA LEU A 267 27.51 -11.32 4.87
C LEU A 267 26.91 -10.05 5.47
N VAL A 268 27.74 -9.29 6.19
CA VAL A 268 27.30 -8.07 6.88
C VAL A 268 28.22 -6.92 6.51
N GLU A 269 27.62 -5.81 6.10
CA GLU A 269 28.31 -4.63 5.59
C GLU A 269 27.77 -3.37 6.25
N GLY A 270 28.66 -2.39 6.46
CA GLY A 270 28.31 -1.06 6.97
C GLY A 270 27.90 -0.99 8.45
N GLY A 271 27.75 0.24 8.94
CA GLY A 271 27.39 0.54 10.33
C GLY A 271 28.43 0.09 11.36
N GLY A 272 27.96 -0.34 12.54
CA GLY A 272 28.82 -0.79 13.64
C GLY A 272 28.27 -2.08 14.27
N THR A 273 29.02 -2.67 15.22
CA THR A 273 28.79 -4.05 15.71
C THR A 273 27.34 -4.34 16.13
N THR A 274 26.77 -3.48 16.98
CA THR A 274 25.37 -3.62 17.47
C THR A 274 24.35 -3.55 16.34
N GLY A 275 24.55 -2.63 15.39
CA GLY A 275 23.66 -2.50 14.22
C GLY A 275 23.78 -3.69 13.28
N GLN A 276 25.00 -4.23 13.12
CA GLN A 276 25.27 -5.43 12.34
C GLN A 276 24.61 -6.66 12.94
N ALA A 277 24.71 -6.87 14.25
CA ALA A 277 24.08 -7.98 14.96
C ALA A 277 22.53 -7.94 14.84
N GLU A 278 21.91 -6.78 15.08
CA GLU A 278 20.45 -6.62 14.94
C GLU A 278 19.98 -6.77 13.48
N ALA A 279 20.77 -6.29 12.51
CA ALA A 279 20.48 -6.52 11.09
C ALA A 279 20.53 -8.02 10.76
N LEU A 280 21.54 -8.73 11.26
CA LEU A 280 21.70 -10.15 11.07
C LEU A 280 20.52 -10.95 11.66
N ALA A 281 20.08 -10.60 12.88
CA ALA A 281 18.93 -11.23 13.52
C ALA A 281 17.67 -11.19 12.64
N MET A 282 17.40 -10.05 12.01
CA MET A 282 16.26 -9.91 11.08
C MET A 282 16.48 -10.68 9.77
N ALA A 283 17.72 -10.76 9.28
CA ALA A 283 18.04 -11.54 8.08
C ALA A 283 17.79 -13.04 8.31
N VAL A 284 18.30 -13.58 9.43
CA VAL A 284 18.11 -14.97 9.83
C VAL A 284 16.62 -15.28 10.05
N ALA A 285 15.88 -14.43 10.75
CA ALA A 285 14.44 -14.61 10.95
C ALA A 285 13.66 -14.70 9.62
N LYS A 286 14.01 -13.87 8.63
CA LYS A 286 13.35 -13.93 7.31
C LYS A 286 13.68 -15.20 6.56
N ALA A 287 14.92 -15.66 6.61
CA ALA A 287 15.32 -16.91 5.98
C ALA A 287 14.63 -18.11 6.65
N MET A 288 14.50 -18.12 7.98
CA MET A 288 13.75 -19.17 8.69
C MET A 288 12.27 -19.26 8.28
N ILE A 289 11.62 -18.13 8.01
CA ILE A 289 10.21 -18.11 7.58
C ILE A 289 10.03 -18.77 6.21
N VAL A 290 11.07 -18.78 5.37
CA VAL A 290 11.02 -19.45 4.06
C VAL A 290 11.02 -20.97 4.25
N HIS A 291 11.84 -21.49 5.17
CA HIS A 291 11.85 -22.91 5.52
C HIS A 291 10.56 -23.34 6.24
N GLU A 292 10.17 -22.58 7.26
CA GLU A 292 8.98 -22.87 8.06
C GLU A 292 8.04 -21.64 8.13
N PRO A 293 7.05 -21.51 7.24
CA PRO A 293 6.16 -20.34 7.20
C PRO A 293 5.29 -20.19 8.47
N ALA A 294 5.04 -21.29 9.18
CA ALA A 294 4.32 -21.30 10.45
C ALA A 294 5.02 -20.49 11.56
N LEU A 295 6.36 -20.35 11.50
CA LEU A 295 7.14 -19.60 12.48
C LEU A 295 6.99 -18.08 12.38
N LYS A 296 6.33 -17.57 11.34
CA LYS A 296 6.16 -16.13 11.13
C LYS A 296 5.47 -15.44 12.30
N THR A 297 4.41 -16.03 12.85
CA THR A 297 3.66 -15.47 13.99
C THR A 297 4.49 -15.43 15.28
N PRO A 298 5.14 -16.53 15.72
CA PRO A 298 5.98 -16.49 16.92
C PRO A 298 7.23 -15.60 16.75
N LEU A 299 7.90 -15.61 15.58
CA LEU A 299 9.02 -14.70 15.30
C LEU A 299 8.60 -13.22 15.29
N ARG A 300 7.35 -12.92 14.88
CA ARG A 300 6.79 -11.56 15.00
C ARG A 300 6.61 -11.16 16.46
N LYS A 301 6.10 -12.06 17.31
CA LYS A 301 5.94 -11.83 18.75
C LYS A 301 7.30 -11.65 19.45
N ALA A 302 8.32 -12.40 19.03
CA ALA A 302 9.70 -12.28 19.52
C ALA A 302 10.41 -11.00 19.05
N GLY A 303 9.82 -10.23 18.13
CA GLY A 303 10.37 -8.95 17.65
C GLY A 303 11.41 -9.04 16.54
N CYS A 304 11.66 -10.22 15.96
CA CYS A 304 12.75 -10.44 14.99
C CYS A 304 12.41 -9.98 13.55
N ILE A 305 11.12 -9.89 13.21
CA ILE A 305 10.66 -9.58 11.84
C ILE A 305 10.51 -8.07 11.61
N THR A 306 10.20 -7.32 12.67
CA THR A 306 9.90 -5.89 12.56
C THR A 306 11.18 -5.11 12.33
N ARG A 307 11.29 -4.46 11.17
CA ARG A 307 12.43 -3.58 10.87
C ARG A 307 12.42 -2.36 11.78
N ASP A 308 13.46 -2.17 12.61
CA ASP A 308 13.59 -0.96 13.44
C ASP A 308 13.86 0.28 12.54
N PRO A 309 12.94 1.26 12.49
CA PRO A 309 13.08 2.45 11.65
C PRO A 309 13.97 3.54 12.27
N ARG A 310 14.47 3.38 13.51
CA ARG A 310 15.29 4.40 14.18
C ARG A 310 16.62 4.59 13.44
N VAL A 311 16.90 5.82 13.02
CA VAL A 311 18.12 6.20 12.31
C VAL A 311 18.68 7.49 12.93
N VAL A 312 19.97 7.74 12.74
CA VAL A 312 20.62 8.98 13.18
C VAL A 312 19.98 10.17 12.47
N GLU A 313 19.44 11.11 13.24
CA GLU A 313 18.92 12.35 12.69
C GLU A 313 20.04 13.27 12.19
N ARG A 314 19.81 13.98 11.09
CA ARG A 314 20.75 14.99 10.59
C ARG A 314 20.95 16.16 11.55
N LYS A 315 22.10 16.82 11.48
CA LYS A 315 22.33 18.12 12.13
C LYS A 315 21.41 19.18 11.50
N LYS A 316 20.87 20.07 12.35
CA LYS A 316 20.04 21.22 11.94
C LYS A 316 20.85 22.51 12.13
N ALA A 317 20.70 23.47 11.22
CA ALA A 317 21.34 24.77 11.34
C ALA A 317 20.95 25.45 12.67
N GLY A 318 21.88 26.20 13.28
CA GLY A 318 21.69 26.82 14.60
C GLY A 318 21.67 25.84 15.78
N ARG A 319 21.95 24.54 15.57
CA ARG A 319 22.06 23.54 16.64
C ARG A 319 23.43 22.87 16.62
N VAL A 320 23.93 22.51 17.80
CA VAL A 320 25.22 21.83 17.97
C VAL A 320 25.16 20.39 17.44
N LYS A 321 24.07 19.67 17.75
CA LYS A 321 23.74 18.34 17.23
C LYS A 321 22.31 18.34 16.64
N ALA A 322 21.74 17.18 16.34
CA ALA A 322 20.36 17.09 15.82
C ALA A 322 19.32 17.84 16.69
N ARG A 323 19.43 17.71 18.02
CA ARG A 323 18.51 18.35 18.99
C ARG A 323 19.19 19.29 19.98
N LYS A 324 20.47 19.05 20.33
CA LYS A 324 21.24 19.89 21.28
C LYS A 324 21.36 21.32 20.73
N ARG A 325 20.74 22.27 21.42
CA ARG A 325 20.90 23.70 21.18
C ARG A 325 22.20 24.20 21.85
N PRO A 326 22.84 25.24 21.32
CA PRO A 326 23.85 25.97 22.09
C PRO A 326 23.20 26.54 23.37
N THR A 327 24.03 26.89 24.35
CA THR A 327 23.57 27.56 25.58
C THR A 327 22.82 28.82 25.21
N TRP A 328 21.60 28.96 25.71
CA TRP A 328 20.78 30.16 25.48
C TRP A 328 21.01 31.14 26.64
N VAL A 329 21.36 32.38 26.31
CA VAL A 329 21.54 33.48 27.29
C VAL A 329 20.29 34.36 27.23
N LYS A 330 19.61 34.52 28.38
CA LYS A 330 18.34 35.26 28.48
C LYS A 330 18.51 36.79 28.61
N ARG A 331 19.64 37.22 29.18
CA ARG A 331 19.85 38.54 29.80
C ARG A 331 19.45 39.70 28.91
#